data_AF-A0A932MAN6-F1
#
_entry.id   AF-A0A932MAN6-F1
#
_cell.length_a   1.000
_cell.length_b   1.000
_cell.length_c   1.000
_cell.angle_alpha   90.00
_cell.angle_beta   90.00
_cell.angle_gamma   90.00
#
_symmetry.space_group_name_H-M   'P 1'
#
loop_
_entity.id
_entity.type
_entity.pdbx_description
1 polymer ?
#
loop_
_entity_poly.entity_id
_entity_poly.type
_entity_poly.pdbx_seq_one_letter_code
_entity_poly.pdbx_strand_id
1 'polypeptide(L)'
;DVAGPLAADTLFNRERLARCDCVLAMYHDQGLPVLKYASFGSSVNVTLGVPIIRTSVDHGTALELAGTGEAEVGSLLAAVRLAIELGANEKRRRGAQRPRRGSAAGPAR
;
A
#
# COMPACT_ATOMS: atom_id res chain seq x y z
N ASP A 1 -15.07 -8.51 0.68
CA ASP A 1 -15.93 -8.78 1.85
C ASP A 1 -15.67 -7.70 2.90
N VAL A 2 -16.62 -7.38 3.77
CA VAL A 2 -16.50 -6.34 4.80
C VAL A 2 -17.04 -6.89 6.11
N ALA A 3 -16.23 -6.81 7.18
CA ALA A 3 -16.65 -7.15 8.53
C ALA A 3 -16.66 -5.91 9.43
N GLY A 4 -17.78 -5.62 10.07
CA GLY A 4 -17.90 -4.53 11.05
C GLY A 4 -19.23 -3.78 11.02
N PRO A 5 -19.37 -2.67 11.78
CA PRO A 5 -18.31 -1.98 12.55
C PRO A 5 -17.78 -2.79 13.73
N LEU A 6 -16.50 -2.64 14.04
CA LEU A 6 -15.83 -3.29 15.17
C LEU A 6 -15.17 -2.24 16.07
N ALA A 7 -15.11 -2.50 17.37
CA ALA A 7 -14.43 -1.63 18.32
C ALA A 7 -12.91 -1.67 18.06
N ALA A 8 -12.30 -0.50 17.84
CA ALA A 8 -10.91 -0.39 17.37
C ALA A 8 -9.90 -0.99 18.36
N ASP A 9 -10.12 -0.81 19.65
CA ASP A 9 -9.34 -1.39 20.75
C ASP A 9 -9.26 -2.92 20.69
N THR A 10 -10.32 -3.58 20.22
CA THR A 10 -10.34 -5.04 20.04
C THR A 10 -9.90 -5.49 18.65
N LEU A 11 -10.03 -4.63 17.63
CA LEU A 11 -9.74 -4.94 16.24
C LEU A 11 -8.24 -5.16 16.00
N PHE A 12 -7.39 -4.34 16.62
CA PHE A 12 -5.94 -4.31 16.39
C PHE A 12 -5.15 -5.40 17.15
N ASN A 13 -5.72 -6.59 17.31
CA ASN A 13 -5.00 -7.75 17.81
C ASN A 13 -4.49 -8.63 16.65
N ARG A 14 -3.39 -9.37 16.88
CA ARG A 14 -2.72 -10.16 15.83
C ARG A 14 -3.63 -11.18 15.16
N GLU A 15 -4.50 -11.86 15.92
CA GLU A 15 -5.37 -12.91 15.39
C GLU A 15 -6.42 -12.37 14.43
N ARG A 16 -6.96 -11.19 14.71
CA ARG A 16 -7.91 -10.51 13.81
C ARG A 16 -7.21 -9.96 12.58
N LEU A 17 -6.06 -9.32 12.75
CA LEU A 17 -5.28 -8.77 11.64
C LEU A 17 -4.80 -9.85 10.67
N ALA A 18 -4.49 -11.06 11.17
CA ALA A 18 -4.10 -12.19 10.32
C ALA A 18 -5.23 -12.71 9.41
N ARG A 19 -6.49 -12.28 9.63
CA ARG A 19 -7.68 -12.74 8.89
C ARG A 19 -8.24 -11.69 7.93
N CYS A 20 -7.58 -10.53 7.78
CA CYS A 20 -8.04 -9.47 6.89
C CYS A 20 -6.89 -8.92 6.04
N ASP A 21 -7.20 -8.47 4.82
CA ASP A 21 -6.23 -7.82 3.94
C ASP A 21 -5.98 -6.35 4.33
N CYS A 22 -7.00 -5.68 4.87
CA CYS A 22 -6.91 -4.28 5.30
C CYS A 22 -7.88 -3.94 6.43
N VAL A 23 -7.56 -2.88 7.16
CA VAL A 23 -8.43 -2.26 8.17
C VAL A 23 -8.80 -0.86 7.70
N LEU A 24 -10.10 -0.55 7.74
CA LEU A 24 -10.61 0.81 7.53
C LEU A 24 -10.87 1.48 8.88
N ALA A 25 -9.92 2.29 9.34
CA ALA A 25 -10.12 3.18 10.48
C ALA A 25 -11.00 4.37 10.08
N MET A 26 -11.84 4.85 11.00
CA MET A 26 -12.77 5.96 10.75
C MET A 26 -12.06 7.32 10.76
N TYR A 27 -10.97 7.45 11.52
CA TYR A 27 -10.18 8.68 11.62
C TYR A 27 -8.70 8.38 11.88
N HIS A 28 -7.86 9.39 11.64
CA HIS A 28 -6.39 9.31 11.65
C HIS A 28 -5.83 8.65 12.91
N ASP A 29 -6.15 9.19 14.08
CA ASP A 29 -5.59 8.73 15.36
C ASP A 29 -6.18 7.40 15.86
N GLN A 30 -7.19 6.86 15.17
CA GLN A 30 -7.75 5.54 15.53
C GLN A 30 -6.83 4.39 15.07
N GLY A 31 -6.17 4.54 13.92
CA GLY A 31 -5.37 3.47 13.30
C GLY A 31 -3.87 3.73 13.27
N LEU A 32 -3.47 4.99 13.06
CA LEU A 32 -2.05 5.30 12.82
C LEU A 32 -1.14 5.08 14.03
N PRO A 33 -1.53 5.34 15.29
CA PRO A 33 -0.69 5.01 16.43
C PRO A 33 -0.32 3.52 16.50
N VAL A 34 -1.28 2.63 16.23
CA VAL A 34 -1.06 1.18 16.20
C VAL A 34 -0.12 0.81 15.05
N LEU A 35 -0.35 1.34 13.85
CA LEU A 35 0.49 1.08 12.68
C LEU A 35 1.94 1.52 12.92
N LYS A 36 2.16 2.74 13.43
CA LYS A 36 3.50 3.28 13.70
C LYS A 36 4.23 2.50 14.78
N TYR A 37 3.51 2.07 15.81
CA TYR A 37 4.06 1.19 16.84
C TYR A 37 4.51 -0.16 16.26
N ALA A 38 3.71 -0.77 15.39
CA ALA A 38 3.99 -2.10 14.84
C ALA A 38 5.03 -2.13 13.72
N SER A 39 5.23 -1.02 12.99
CA SER A 39 6.01 -0.97 11.74
C SER A 39 7.49 -0.64 11.91
N PHE A 40 7.94 -0.23 13.10
CA PHE A 40 9.35 0.08 13.40
C PHE A 40 10.04 0.97 12.33
N GLY A 41 9.34 1.97 11.79
CA GLY A 41 9.86 2.90 10.78
C GLY A 41 9.84 2.40 9.33
N SER A 42 9.32 1.19 9.07
CA SER A 42 9.22 0.61 7.73
C SER A 42 7.85 0.81 7.05
N SER A 43 6.94 1.56 7.67
CA SER A 43 5.63 1.90 7.10
C SER A 43 5.74 2.76 5.85
N VAL A 44 4.77 2.57 4.94
CA VAL A 44 4.66 3.31 3.67
C VAL A 44 3.26 3.88 3.56
N ASN A 45 3.18 5.16 3.22
CA ASN A 45 1.92 5.82 2.89
C ASN A 45 1.59 5.59 1.41
N VAL A 46 0.39 5.07 1.12
CA VAL A 46 -0.10 4.82 -0.24
C VAL A 46 -1.35 5.65 -0.48
N THR A 47 -1.39 6.41 -1.58
CA THR A 47 -2.60 7.16 -1.95
C THR A 47 -3.42 6.37 -2.95
N LEU A 48 -4.63 5.99 -2.53
CA LEU A 48 -5.61 5.33 -3.37
C LEU A 48 -6.51 6.37 -4.07
N GLY A 49 -7.00 6.04 -5.26
CA GLY A 49 -7.97 6.87 -6.00
C GLY A 49 -7.38 7.92 -6.95
N VAL A 50 -6.05 8.06 -7.02
CA VAL A 50 -5.36 8.93 -7.98
C VAL A 50 -4.93 8.16 -9.25
N PRO A 51 -4.75 8.81 -10.41
CA PRO A 51 -4.51 8.12 -11.70
C PRO A 51 -3.07 7.61 -11.90
N ILE A 52 -2.24 7.66 -10.86
CA ILE A 52 -0.85 7.20 -10.87
C ILE A 52 -0.55 6.42 -9.59
N ILE A 53 0.45 5.54 -9.64
CA ILE A 53 0.97 4.93 -8.42
C ILE A 53 1.69 6.00 -7.60
N ARG A 54 1.21 6.25 -6.38
CA ARG A 54 1.78 7.24 -5.46
C ARG A 54 2.01 6.62 -4.09
N THR A 55 3.28 6.42 -3.74
CA THR A 55 3.75 6.08 -2.40
C THR A 55 4.49 7.27 -1.79
N SER A 56 4.58 7.33 -0.47
CA SER A 56 5.38 8.31 0.26
C SER A 56 5.91 7.74 1.58
N VAL A 57 6.89 8.42 2.15
CA VAL A 57 7.41 8.15 3.49
C VAL A 57 6.32 8.33 4.57
N ASP A 58 6.56 7.76 5.75
CA ASP A 58 5.67 7.86 6.93
C ASP A 58 6.24 8.74 8.08
N HIS A 59 7.36 9.42 7.81
CA HIS A 59 7.95 10.41 8.70
C HIS A 59 7.71 11.84 8.21
N GLY A 60 7.91 12.80 9.12
CA GLY A 60 7.91 14.23 8.81
C GLY A 60 9.22 14.69 8.20
N THR A 61 9.47 16.00 8.23
CA THR A 61 10.65 16.62 7.61
C THR A 61 11.96 16.39 8.38
N ALA A 62 11.90 16.13 9.69
CA ALA A 62 13.06 15.96 10.56
C ALA A 62 14.16 17.01 10.29
N LEU A 63 13.79 18.30 10.40
CA LEU A 63 14.67 19.42 9.99
C LEU A 63 15.98 19.45 10.77
N GLU A 64 15.95 18.97 12.01
CA GLU A 64 17.11 18.80 12.88
C GLU A 64 18.14 17.79 12.34
N LEU A 65 17.75 16.88 11.45
CA LEU A 65 18.65 15.91 10.80
C LEU A 65 19.12 16.36 9.41
N ALA A 66 18.66 17.52 8.94
CA ALA A 66 18.99 17.99 7.60
C ALA A 66 20.50 18.30 7.51
N GLY A 67 21.20 17.58 6.62
CA GLY A 67 22.64 17.77 6.40
C GLY A 67 23.56 17.11 7.43
N THR A 68 23.02 16.40 8.43
CA THR A 68 23.85 15.72 9.45
C THR A 68 24.40 14.38 8.95
N GLY A 69 23.70 13.75 8.00
CA GLY A 69 24.00 12.39 7.54
C GLY A 69 23.40 11.29 8.43
N GLU A 70 22.59 11.66 9.43
CA GLU A 70 22.01 10.73 10.42
C GLU A 70 20.56 10.32 10.11
N ALA A 71 19.99 10.80 9.01
CA ALA A 71 18.63 10.46 8.62
C ALA A 71 18.48 8.97 8.29
N GLU A 72 17.47 8.32 8.88
CA GLU A 72 17.12 6.93 8.59
C GLU A 72 16.39 6.87 7.23
N VAL A 73 16.85 6.00 6.33
CA VAL A 73 16.37 5.93 4.94
C VAL A 73 15.38 4.80 4.68
N GLY A 74 15.09 3.97 5.69
CA GLY A 74 14.28 2.76 5.62
C GLY A 74 12.87 3.00 5.08
N SER A 75 12.16 4.01 5.58
CA SER A 75 10.81 4.36 5.08
C SER A 75 10.85 4.78 3.60
N LEU A 76 11.88 5.54 3.19
CA LEU A 76 12.04 5.96 1.79
C LEU A 76 12.32 4.77 0.88
N LEU A 77 13.24 3.88 1.28
CA LEU A 77 13.54 2.66 0.53
C LEU A 77 12.32 1.74 0.44
N ALA A 78 11.55 1.58 1.53
CA ALA A 78 10.31 0.82 1.54
C ALA A 78 9.27 1.42 0.56
N ALA A 79 9.10 2.74 0.57
CA ALA A 79 8.17 3.44 -0.31
C ALA A 79 8.52 3.26 -1.79
N VAL A 80 9.80 3.35 -2.15
CA VAL A 80 10.28 3.12 -3.53
C VAL A 80 10.07 1.66 -3.94
N ARG A 81 10.44 0.71 -3.08
CA ARG A 81 10.26 -0.73 -3.37
C ARG A 81 8.79 -1.08 -3.61
N LEU A 82 7.89 -0.58 -2.77
CA LEU A 82 6.46 -0.81 -2.93
C LEU A 82 5.93 -0.21 -4.23
N ALA A 83 6.36 1.00 -4.62
CA ALA A 83 5.97 1.60 -5.89
C ALA A 83 6.40 0.73 -7.10
N ILE A 84 7.62 0.18 -7.07
CA ILE A 84 8.12 -0.73 -8.11
C ILE A 84 7.26 -1.99 -8.18
N GLU A 85 6.92 -2.58 -7.04
CA GLU A 85 6.08 -3.77 -6.96
C GLU A 85 4.68 -3.52 -7.52
N LEU A 86 4.03 -2.43 -7.10
CA LEU A 86 2.73 -2.02 -7.60
C LEU A 86 2.76 -1.77 -9.12
N GLY A 87 3.83 -1.17 -9.64
CA GLY A 87 4.01 -0.95 -11.08
C GLY A 87 4.17 -2.25 -11.86
N ALA A 88 4.88 -3.23 -11.31
CA ALA A 88 4.98 -4.56 -11.90
C ALA A 88 3.62 -5.30 -11.89
N ASN A 89 2.87 -5.19 -10.80
CA ASN A 89 1.52 -5.74 -10.67
C ASN A 89 0.54 -5.11 -11.69
N GLU A 90 0.60 -3.79 -11.89
CA GLU A 90 -0.23 -3.09 -12.85
C GLU A 90 0.07 -3.54 -14.29
N LYS A 91 1.34 -3.63 -14.67
CA LYS A 91 1.75 -4.14 -16.00
C LYS A 91 1.24 -5.56 -16.24
N ARG A 92 1.35 -6.44 -15.23
CA ARG A 92 0.80 -7.81 -15.30
C ARG A 92 -0.71 -7.81 -15.50
N ARG A 93 -1.46 -7.01 -14.75
CA ARG A 93 -2.93 -6.89 -14.87
C ARG A 93 -3.34 -6.39 -16.27
N ARG A 94 -2.68 -5.34 -16.77
CA ARG A 94 -2.91 -4.82 -18.13
C ARG A 94 -2.58 -5.84 -19.22
N GLY A 95 -1.51 -6.61 -19.03
CA GLY A 95 -1.11 -7.70 -19.95
C GLY A 95 -2.11 -8.86 -19.96
N ALA A 96 -2.64 -9.26 -18.80
CA ALA A 96 -3.64 -10.31 -18.66
C ALA A 96 -5.02 -9.90 -19.21
N GLN A 97 -5.38 -8.61 -19.14
CA GLN A 97 -6.64 -8.08 -19.66
C GLN A 97 -6.62 -7.79 -21.17
N ARG A 98 -5.47 -7.90 -21.83
CA ARG A 98 -5.35 -7.64 -23.27
C ARG A 98 -5.93 -8.85 -24.02
N PRO A 99 -6.99 -8.69 -24.84
CA PRO A 99 -7.55 -9.80 -25.59
C PRO A 99 -6.47 -10.40 -26.50
N ARG A 100 -6.33 -11.73 -26.49
CA ARG A 100 -5.42 -12.45 -27.39
C ARG A 100 -5.86 -12.13 -28.83
N ARG A 101 -5.09 -11.31 -29.54
CA ARG A 101 -5.29 -11.11 -30.97
C ARG A 101 -5.00 -12.44 -31.68
N GLY A 102 -6.03 -13.10 -32.20
CA GLY A 102 -5.89 -14.18 -33.16
C GLY A 102 -6.79 -15.40 -32.95
N SER A 103 -8.00 -15.35 -33.50
CA SER A 103 -8.55 -16.42 -34.32
C SER A 103 -9.59 -15.76 -35.23
N ALA A 104 -9.11 -15.17 -36.32
CA ALA A 104 -9.98 -14.84 -37.43
C ALA A 104 -10.46 -16.17 -38.01
N ALA A 105 -11.68 -16.57 -37.67
CA ALA A 105 -12.39 -17.58 -38.43
C ALA A 105 -12.50 -17.05 -39.87
N GLY A 106 -11.83 -17.73 -40.80
CA GLY A 106 -11.90 -17.44 -42.23
C GLY A 106 -13.35 -17.53 -42.72
N PRO A 107 -13.67 -16.89 -43.86
CA PRO A 107 -15.04 -16.84 -44.34
C PRO A 107 -15.49 -18.26 -44.71
N ALA A 108 -16.62 -18.69 -44.12
CA ALA A 108 -17.36 -19.82 -44.63
C ALA A 108 -17.97 -19.41 -45.97
N ARG A 109 -17.65 -20.24 -46.97
CA ARG A 109 -18.16 -20.36 -48.35
C ARG A 109 -19.48 -19.65 -48.67
#